data_AF-A0A9X2W1Z8-F1
#
_entry.id   AF-A0A9X2W1Z8-F1
#
_cell.length_a   1.000
_cell.length_b   1.000
_cell.length_c   1.000
_cell.angle_alpha   90.00
_cell.angle_beta   90.00
_cell.angle_gamma   90.00
#
_symmetry.space_group_name_H-M   'P 1'
#
loop_
_entity.id
_entity.type
_entity.pdbx_description
1 polymer ?
#
loop_
_entity_poly.entity_id
_entity_poly.type
_entity_poly.pdbx_seq_one_letter_code
_entity_poly.pdbx_strand_id
1 'polypeptide(L)' 'MSGLSFRSSRPDSWVQPRPFSDASQRYMMYGPIRPMKEPGFLARLLGLR' A
#
# COMPACT_ATOMS: atom_id res chain seq x y z
N MET A 1 14.34 19.16 -33.00
CA MET A 1 13.96 19.06 -31.58
C MET A 1 13.88 17.58 -31.21
N SER A 2 14.72 17.11 -30.29
CA SER A 2 14.74 15.69 -29.91
C SER A 2 13.47 15.32 -29.12
N GLY A 3 12.65 14.43 -29.68
CA GLY A 3 11.36 13.98 -29.11
C GLY A 3 11.50 12.98 -27.96
N LEU A 4 12.39 13.24 -27.01
CA LEU A 4 12.57 12.37 -25.84
C LEU A 4 11.60 12.80 -24.74
N SER A 5 10.48 12.07 -24.61
CA SER A 5 9.60 12.19 -23.44
C SER A 5 10.25 11.48 -22.24
N PHE A 6 10.56 12.20 -21.16
CA PHE A 6 10.98 11.57 -19.91
C PHE A 6 9.78 10.86 -19.28
N ARG A 7 9.79 9.53 -19.30
CA ARG A 7 8.77 8.70 -18.65
C ARG A 7 9.37 8.08 -17.40
N SER A 8 8.97 8.59 -16.25
CA SER A 8 9.35 8.06 -14.95
C SER A 8 8.12 7.48 -14.28
N SER A 9 8.25 6.28 -13.72
CA SER A 9 7.26 5.71 -12.81
C SER A 9 7.39 6.24 -11.39
N ARG A 10 8.41 7.08 -11.12
CA ARG A 10 8.56 7.70 -9.81
C ARG A 10 7.38 8.64 -9.57
N PRO A 11 6.73 8.55 -8.40
CA PRO A 11 5.66 9.47 -8.05
C PRO A 11 6.19 10.90 -8.05
N ASP A 12 5.36 11.82 -8.53
CA ASP A 12 5.68 13.25 -8.48
C ASP A 12 5.84 13.69 -7.02
N SER A 13 6.84 14.54 -6.78
CA SER A 13 7.22 15.02 -5.45
C SER A 13 6.14 15.87 -4.78
N TRP A 14 5.23 16.44 -5.58
CA TRP A 14 4.10 17.25 -5.11
C TRP A 14 2.89 16.41 -4.67
N VAL A 15 2.88 15.11 -4.97
CA VAL A 15 1.76 14.23 -4.59
C VAL A 15 1.85 13.92 -3.10
N GLN A 16 0.83 14.37 -2.36
CA GLN A 16 0.63 14.07 -0.95
C GLN A 16 -0.65 13.22 -0.78
N PRO A 17 -0.61 12.16 0.05
CA PRO A 17 0.54 11.65 0.79
C PRO A 17 1.57 10.99 -0.13
N ARG A 18 2.86 11.15 0.19
CA ARG A 18 3.92 10.45 -0.54
C ARG A 18 3.72 8.94 -0.41
N PRO A 19 3.86 8.16 -1.51
CA PRO A 19 3.82 6.70 -1.41
C PRO A 19 4.91 6.22 -0.45
N PHE A 20 4.52 5.34 0.48
CA PHE A 20 5.47 4.74 1.41
C PHE A 20 6.52 3.95 0.65
N SER A 21 7.78 4.38 0.76
CA SER A 21 8.92 3.64 0.19
C SER A 21 9.21 2.36 0.97
N ASP A 22 8.84 2.34 2.25
CA ASP A 22 9.07 1.22 3.17
C ASP A 22 7.74 0.68 3.74
N ALA A 23 7.67 -0.64 3.90
CA ALA A 23 6.57 -1.33 4.56
C ALA A 23 6.42 -0.90 6.03
N SER A 24 7.50 -0.55 6.73
CA SER A 24 7.45 -0.10 8.13
C SER A 24 6.65 1.20 8.29
N GLN A 25 6.93 2.20 7.45
CA GLN A 25 6.24 3.49 7.46
C GLN A 25 4.76 3.33 7.11
N ARG A 26 4.46 2.46 6.13
CA ARG A 26 3.09 2.11 5.78
C ARG A 26 2.35 1.47 6.95
N TYR A 27 3.01 0.56 7.66
CA TYR A 27 2.46 -0.10 8.84
C TYR A 27 2.21 0.88 9.99
N MET A 28 3.12 1.83 10.22
CA MET A 28 2.92 2.87 11.24
C MET A 28 1.71 3.77 10.94
N MET A 29 1.45 4.06 9.65
CA MET A 29 0.35 4.94 9.25
C MET A 29 -1.00 4.21 9.15
N TYR A 30 -1.04 3.01 8.57
CA TYR A 30 -2.29 2.28 8.27
C TYR A 30 -2.50 1.01 9.09
N GLY A 31 -1.50 0.57 9.83
CA GLY A 31 -1.54 -0.69 10.56
C GLY A 31 -1.37 -1.93 9.66
N PRO A 32 -1.77 -3.10 10.16
CA PRO A 32 -1.61 -4.36 9.42
C PRO A 32 -2.56 -4.47 8.23
N ILE A 33 -2.08 -5.10 7.15
CA ILE A 33 -2.89 -5.42 5.98
C ILE A 33 -3.98 -6.41 6.40
N ARG A 34 -5.25 -6.03 6.16
CA ARG A 34 -6.42 -6.86 6.43
C ARG A 34 -6.83 -7.64 5.18
N PRO A 35 -7.34 -8.88 5.34
CA PRO A 35 -7.93 -9.60 4.22
C PRO A 35 -9.14 -8.83 3.68
N MET A 36 -9.33 -8.89 2.37
CA MET A 36 -10.46 -8.22 1.69
C MET A 36 -11.82 -8.80 2.10
N LYS A 37 -11.86 -10.12 2.34
CA LYS A 37 -13.03 -10.80 2.91
C LYS A 37 -12.84 -10.90 4.42
N GLU A 38 -13.80 -10.36 5.18
CA GLU A 38 -13.74 -10.48 6.62
C GLU A 38 -13.97 -11.94 7.04
N PRO A 39 -13.08 -12.53 7.84
CA PRO A 39 -13.33 -13.85 8.41
C PRO A 39 -14.52 -13.75 9.36
N GLY A 40 -15.47 -14.67 9.21
CA GLY A 40 -16.61 -14.81 10.11
C GLY A 40 -16.18 -15.19 11.53
N PHE A 41 -17.11 -15.13 12.49
CA PHE A 41 -16.82 -15.37 13.91
C PHE A 41 -16.06 -16.69 14.16
N LEU A 42 -16.53 -17.79 13.57
CA LEU A 42 -15.89 -19.11 13.72
C LEU A 42 -14.51 -19.18 13.07
N ALA A 43 -14.31 -18.51 11.93
CA ALA A 43 -13.01 -18.46 11.26
C ALA A 43 -11.98 -17.69 12.08
N ARG A 44 -12.40 -16.61 12.75
CA ARG A 44 -11.57 -15.86 13.70
C ARG A 44 -11.22 -16.69 14.94
N LEU A 45 -12.20 -17.43 15.48
CA LEU A 45 -12.02 -18.24 16.69
C LEU A 45 -11.09 -19.45 16.46
N LEU A 46 -11.21 -20.10 15.30
CA LEU A 46 -10.45 -21.31 14.96
C LEU A 46 -9.12 -21.01 14.24
N GLY A 47 -8.78 -19.73 14.03
CA GLY A 47 -7.54 -19.35 13.33
C GLY A 47 -7.48 -19.79 11.87
N LEU A 48 -8.63 -20.08 11.25
CA LEU A 48 -8.73 -20.45 9.84
C LEU A 48 -8.65 -19.15 9.01
N ARG A 49 -7.46 -18.84 8.50
CA ARG A 49 -7.16 -17.64 7.73
C ARG A 49 -7.11 -17.91 6.23
#